data_AF-A0A512AA57-F1
#
_entry.id   AF-A0A512AA57-F1
#
_cell.length_a   1.000
_cell.length_b   1.000
_cell.length_c   1.000
_cell.angle_alpha   90.00
_cell.angle_beta   90.00
_cell.angle_gamma   90.00
#
_symmetry.space_group_name_H-M   'P 1'
#
loop_
_entity.id
_entity.type
_entity.pdbx_description
1 polymer ?
#
loop_
_entity_poly.entity_id
_entity_poly.type
_entity_poly.pdbx_seq_one_letter_code
_entity_poly.pdbx_strand_id
1 'polypeptide(L)'
;MKKNIVLFTFLLLSAIGLEYETQAYTTGSMSGSGYGIVGLSALLALLYIIPALLLIRSLGKKWQTPASSLGVALLGGLFISGWTSGLANTYIHEWVSTSFPNTVISYLENALAAPLVEEPLKLLAVAFAVYLVPVKKLKGFLLLGITAGIGFQISEDFSYILSDLPEGFSFTISGILGRITGGVASHWLYTALTTIGLALMFRFAKAQKAYFKAGLFYFLSAFVLHFLWNSPLTSIETDIPVIVPAMTAVAVFIFYQAYRTAHKIDQEDLSI
;
A
#
# COMPACT_ATOMS: atom_id res chain seq x y z
N MET A 1 5.78 3.66 -30.15
CA MET A 1 5.48 5.04 -29.66
C MET A 1 4.71 5.05 -28.35
N LYS A 2 3.49 4.49 -28.23
CA LYS A 2 2.69 4.55 -26.98
C LYS A 2 3.39 3.95 -25.75
N LYS A 3 4.03 2.78 -25.88
CA LYS A 3 4.76 2.12 -24.78
C LYS A 3 5.96 2.92 -24.26
N ASN A 4 6.68 3.61 -25.15
CA ASN A 4 7.84 4.43 -24.77
C ASN A 4 7.40 5.69 -24.01
N ILE A 5 6.26 6.28 -24.38
CA ILE A 5 5.68 7.42 -23.65
C ILE A 5 5.25 7.00 -22.24
N VAL A 6 4.58 5.84 -22.11
CA VAL A 6 4.18 5.33 -20.78
C VAL A 6 5.41 4.99 -19.92
N LEU A 7 6.44 4.38 -20.51
CA LEU A 7 7.70 4.13 -19.81
C LEU A 7 8.37 5.44 -19.37
N PHE A 8 8.47 6.42 -20.26
CA PHE A 8 9.03 7.73 -19.91
C PHE A 8 8.23 8.41 -18.79
N THR A 9 6.90 8.36 -18.85
CA THR A 9 6.02 8.90 -17.81
C THR A 9 6.28 8.21 -16.47
N PHE A 10 6.36 6.87 -16.45
CA PHE A 10 6.69 6.11 -15.25
C PHE A 10 8.05 6.53 -14.66
N LEU A 11 9.07 6.64 -15.51
CA LEU A 11 10.43 7.03 -15.09
C LEU A 11 10.46 8.47 -14.55
N LEU A 12 9.76 9.40 -15.22
CA LEU A 12 9.69 10.79 -14.78
C LEU A 12 9.00 10.91 -13.42
N LEU A 13 7.84 10.27 -13.25
CA LEU A 13 7.12 10.28 -11.97
C LEU A 13 7.94 9.61 -10.86
N SER A 14 8.62 8.51 -11.17
CA SER A 14 9.49 7.83 -10.20
C SER A 14 10.71 8.67 -9.83
N ALA A 15 11.28 9.43 -10.77
CA ALA A 15 12.41 10.32 -10.49
C ALA A 15 11.98 11.51 -9.61
N ILE A 16 10.80 12.09 -9.87
CA ILE A 16 10.21 13.14 -9.02
C ILE A 16 9.99 12.60 -7.60
N GLY A 17 9.39 11.41 -7.48
CA GLY A 17 9.16 10.79 -6.19
C GLY A 17 10.46 10.46 -5.45
N LEU A 18 11.48 9.95 -6.14
CA LEU A 18 12.78 9.71 -5.51
C LEU A 18 13.37 10.99 -4.92
N GLU A 19 13.33 12.10 -5.65
CA GLU A 19 13.79 13.40 -5.14
C GLU A 19 12.93 13.85 -3.94
N TYR A 20 11.60 13.79 -4.06
CA TYR A 20 10.66 14.18 -3.01
C TYR A 20 10.89 13.39 -1.70
N GLU A 21 10.96 12.07 -1.78
CA GLU A 21 11.11 11.17 -0.63
C GLU A 21 12.51 11.26 0.01
N THR A 22 13.53 11.72 -0.73
CA THR A 22 14.91 11.79 -0.22
C THR A 22 15.36 13.19 0.19
N GLN A 23 14.60 14.23 -0.15
CA GLN A 23 14.96 15.63 0.08
C GLN A 23 15.30 15.93 1.56
N ALA A 24 14.54 15.37 2.49
CA ALA A 24 14.79 15.57 3.93
C ALA A 24 16.18 15.07 4.37
N TYR A 25 16.70 14.02 3.74
CA TYR A 25 17.99 13.43 4.09
C TYR A 25 19.16 14.13 3.41
N THR A 26 18.95 14.71 2.22
CA THR A 26 20.02 15.23 1.35
C THR A 26 20.27 16.72 1.52
N THR A 27 19.34 17.47 2.13
CA THR A 27 19.47 18.93 2.33
C THR A 27 20.45 19.35 3.43
N GLY A 28 20.92 18.42 4.26
CA GLY A 28 21.80 18.74 5.40
C GLY A 28 21.10 19.50 6.53
N SER A 29 19.76 19.50 6.55
CA SER A 29 18.94 20.21 7.55
C SER A 29 18.84 19.47 8.90
N MET A 30 19.17 18.17 8.93
CA MET A 30 19.09 17.34 10.13
C MET A 30 20.35 17.41 10.99
N SER A 31 20.18 17.32 12.31
CA SER A 31 21.30 17.17 13.25
C SER A 31 21.97 15.79 13.12
N GLY A 32 23.22 15.68 13.56
CA GLY A 32 23.94 14.39 13.57
C GLY A 32 23.22 13.30 14.38
N SER A 33 22.60 13.66 15.51
CA SER A 33 21.75 12.75 16.27
C SER A 33 20.49 12.36 15.50
N GLY A 34 19.88 13.31 14.77
CA GLY A 34 18.73 13.05 13.90
C GLY A 34 19.04 12.02 12.83
N TYR A 35 20.18 12.13 12.14
CA TYR A 35 20.65 11.12 11.20
C TYR A 35 20.83 9.74 11.86
N GLY A 36 21.33 9.71 13.10
CA GLY A 36 21.44 8.48 13.88
C GLY A 36 20.09 7.81 14.18
N ILE A 37 19.08 8.60 14.58
CA ILE A 37 17.73 8.11 14.88
C ILE A 37 17.07 7.55 13.62
N VAL A 38 17.13 8.30 12.52
CA VAL A 38 16.60 7.86 11.22
C VAL A 38 17.31 6.59 10.76
N GLY A 39 18.65 6.54 10.86
CA GLY A 39 19.42 5.37 10.48
C GLY A 39 19.03 4.12 11.28
N LEU A 40 18.86 4.25 12.60
CA LEU A 40 18.38 3.15 13.44
C LEU A 40 16.95 2.72 13.07
N SER A 41 16.06 3.69 12.85
CA SER A 41 14.66 3.42 12.47
C SER A 41 14.58 2.70 11.12
N ALA A 42 15.42 3.11 10.15
CA ALA A 42 15.55 2.43 8.88
C ALA A 42 16.04 0.98 9.05
N LEU A 43 17.03 0.73 9.92
CA LEU A 43 17.51 -0.63 10.23
C LEU A 43 16.41 -1.49 10.86
N LEU A 44 15.57 -0.91 11.73
CA LEU A 44 14.41 -1.60 12.29
C LEU A 44 13.38 -1.94 11.20
N ALA A 45 13.09 -1.01 10.28
CA ALA A 45 12.18 -1.26 9.17
C ALA A 45 12.65 -2.44 8.29
N LEU A 46 13.97 -2.63 8.13
CA LEU A 46 14.52 -3.77 7.38
C LEU A 46 14.09 -5.14 7.92
N LEU A 47 13.70 -5.24 9.19
CA LEU A 47 13.21 -6.48 9.80
C LEU A 47 12.00 -7.07 9.08
N TYR A 48 11.13 -6.24 8.49
CA TYR A 48 10.01 -6.72 7.68
C TYR A 48 10.28 -6.56 6.18
N ILE A 49 10.98 -5.50 5.76
CA ILE A 49 11.22 -5.22 4.34
C ILE A 49 11.99 -6.37 3.68
N ILE A 50 13.09 -6.83 4.31
CA ILE A 50 13.91 -7.89 3.73
C ILE A 50 13.11 -9.20 3.59
N PRO A 51 12.45 -9.73 4.65
CA PRO A 51 11.61 -10.91 4.51
C PRO A 51 10.48 -10.75 3.48
N ALA A 52 9.82 -9.59 3.44
CA ALA A 52 8.74 -9.34 2.49
C ALA A 52 9.25 -9.39 1.03
N LEU A 53 10.38 -8.73 0.73
CA LEU A 53 10.96 -8.75 -0.62
C LEU A 53 11.46 -10.14 -1.02
N LEU A 54 12.04 -10.90 -0.09
CA LEU A 54 12.43 -12.29 -0.33
C LEU A 54 11.23 -13.19 -0.60
N LEU A 55 10.14 -13.01 0.16
CA LEU A 55 8.89 -13.73 -0.05
C LEU A 55 8.26 -13.38 -1.41
N ILE A 56 8.18 -12.09 -1.76
CA ILE A 56 7.70 -11.62 -3.07
C ILE A 56 8.51 -12.26 -4.19
N ARG A 57 9.84 -12.28 -4.07
CA ARG A 57 10.72 -12.92 -5.07
C ARG A 57 10.46 -14.42 -5.18
N SER A 58 10.30 -15.11 -4.06
CA SER A 58 10.01 -16.54 -4.00
C SER A 58 8.65 -16.87 -4.64
N LEU A 59 7.61 -16.13 -4.28
CA LEU A 59 6.28 -16.26 -4.84
C LEU A 59 6.25 -15.88 -6.33
N GLY A 60 7.01 -14.87 -6.74
CA GLY A 60 7.14 -14.47 -8.14
C GLY A 60 7.66 -15.61 -9.01
N LYS A 61 8.70 -16.33 -8.54
CA LYS A 61 9.17 -17.55 -9.20
C LYS A 61 8.10 -18.64 -9.21
N LYS A 62 7.51 -18.94 -8.04
CA LYS A 62 6.51 -20.02 -7.87
C LYS A 62 5.24 -19.79 -8.71
N TRP A 63 4.79 -18.55 -8.82
CA TRP A 63 3.58 -18.17 -9.56
C TRP A 63 3.87 -17.69 -10.98
N GLN A 64 5.13 -17.80 -11.44
CA GLN A 64 5.57 -17.41 -12.78
C GLN A 64 5.22 -15.95 -13.12
N THR A 65 5.32 -15.06 -12.13
CA THR A 65 5.10 -13.63 -12.31
C THR A 65 6.40 -12.97 -12.76
N PRO A 66 6.42 -12.20 -13.87
CA PRO A 66 7.65 -11.60 -14.40
C PRO A 66 8.34 -10.70 -13.36
N ALA A 67 9.64 -10.93 -13.13
CA ALA A 67 10.41 -10.14 -12.15
C ALA A 67 10.42 -8.63 -12.49
N SER A 68 10.43 -8.29 -13.78
CA SER A 68 10.35 -6.89 -14.22
C SER A 68 8.99 -6.24 -13.90
N SER A 69 7.87 -6.99 -13.99
CA SER A 69 6.56 -6.47 -13.56
C SER A 69 6.52 -6.20 -12.05
N LEU A 70 7.14 -7.07 -11.24
CA LEU A 70 7.28 -6.87 -9.80
C LEU A 70 8.18 -5.66 -9.50
N GLY A 71 9.28 -5.48 -10.24
CA GLY A 71 10.13 -4.30 -10.11
C GLY A 71 9.40 -2.99 -10.41
N VAL A 72 8.61 -2.95 -11.49
CA VAL A 72 7.79 -1.77 -11.83
C VAL A 72 6.73 -1.51 -10.76
N ALA A 73 6.05 -2.54 -10.26
CA ALA A 73 5.07 -2.40 -9.19
C ALA A 73 5.70 -1.85 -7.90
N LEU A 74 6.87 -2.38 -7.50
CA LEU A 74 7.60 -1.95 -6.31
C LEU A 74 8.04 -0.50 -6.41
N LEU A 75 8.68 -0.13 -7.53
CA LEU A 75 9.14 1.24 -7.78
C LEU A 75 7.98 2.23 -7.90
N GLY A 76 6.87 1.82 -8.52
CA GLY A 76 5.66 2.65 -8.57
C GLY A 76 5.00 2.81 -7.20
N GLY A 77 5.05 1.80 -6.33
CA GLY A 77 4.62 1.91 -4.94
C GLY A 77 5.48 2.93 -4.19
N LEU A 78 6.81 2.74 -4.23
CA LEU A 78 7.81 3.57 -3.53
C LEU A 78 7.81 5.03 -3.99
N PHE A 79 7.87 5.27 -5.30
CA PHE A 79 8.23 6.58 -5.85
C PHE A 79 7.15 7.21 -6.72
N ILE A 80 5.97 6.61 -6.82
CA ILE A 80 4.82 7.28 -7.44
C ILE A 80 3.72 7.40 -6.41
N SER A 81 3.33 6.28 -5.80
CA SER A 81 2.17 6.23 -4.92
C SER A 81 2.40 7.00 -3.62
N GLY A 82 3.59 6.91 -3.01
CA GLY A 82 3.98 7.60 -1.77
C GLY A 82 3.78 9.12 -1.85
N TRP A 83 4.70 9.83 -2.52
CA TRP A 83 4.64 11.28 -2.65
C TRP A 83 3.31 11.84 -3.20
N THR A 84 2.69 11.17 -4.19
CA THR A 84 1.42 11.66 -4.74
C THR A 84 0.30 11.57 -3.72
N SER A 85 0.28 10.51 -2.90
CA SER A 85 -0.71 10.38 -1.84
C SER A 85 -0.42 11.33 -0.69
N GLY A 86 0.86 11.49 -0.31
CA GLY A 86 1.27 12.46 0.71
C GLY A 86 0.82 13.88 0.35
N LEU A 87 1.09 14.34 -0.88
CA LEU A 87 0.62 15.64 -1.35
C LEU A 87 -0.91 15.75 -1.35
N ALA A 88 -1.61 14.75 -1.90
CA ALA A 88 -3.07 14.78 -1.97
C ALA A 88 -3.73 14.78 -0.58
N ASN A 89 -3.22 13.97 0.35
CA ASN A 89 -3.68 13.94 1.74
C ASN A 89 -3.46 15.30 2.41
N THR A 90 -2.29 15.94 2.23
CA THR A 90 -2.04 17.29 2.77
C THR A 90 -3.04 18.33 2.25
N TYR A 91 -3.30 18.36 0.94
CA TYR A 91 -4.28 19.31 0.39
C TYR A 91 -5.71 19.03 0.87
N ILE A 92 -6.09 17.76 1.03
CA ILE A 92 -7.39 17.40 1.59
C ILE A 92 -7.48 17.83 3.06
N HIS A 93 -6.41 17.64 3.82
CA HIS A 93 -6.33 18.08 5.21
C HIS A 93 -6.50 19.59 5.37
N GLU A 94 -5.78 20.37 4.58
CA GLU A 94 -5.91 21.83 4.55
C GLU A 94 -7.33 22.27 4.17
N TRP A 95 -7.93 21.63 3.17
CA TRP A 95 -9.28 21.94 2.73
C TRP A 95 -10.34 21.59 3.78
N VAL A 96 -10.26 20.42 4.40
CA VAL A 96 -11.21 19.95 5.41
C VAL A 96 -11.08 20.76 6.69
N SER A 97 -9.86 21.00 7.17
CA SER A 97 -9.60 21.83 8.36
C SER A 97 -10.11 23.26 8.19
N THR A 98 -10.04 23.82 6.98
CA THR A 98 -10.54 25.17 6.68
C THR A 98 -12.07 25.21 6.47
N SER A 99 -12.63 24.24 5.74
CA SER A 99 -14.02 24.29 5.27
C SER A 99 -15.02 23.62 6.21
N PHE A 100 -14.58 22.64 7.00
CA PHE A 100 -15.43 21.84 7.90
C PHE A 100 -14.83 21.67 9.31
N PRO A 101 -14.36 22.74 9.97
CA PRO A 101 -13.73 22.63 11.28
C PRO A 101 -14.70 22.08 12.35
N ASN A 102 -14.19 21.22 13.24
CA ASN A 102 -14.93 20.63 14.37
C ASN A 102 -16.19 19.84 13.96
N THR A 103 -16.19 19.26 12.77
CA THR A 103 -17.26 18.40 12.28
C THR A 103 -16.88 16.92 12.32
N VAL A 104 -17.88 16.04 12.15
CA VAL A 104 -17.64 14.60 11.95
C VAL A 104 -16.72 14.35 10.74
N ILE A 105 -16.78 15.20 9.71
CA ILE A 105 -15.90 15.09 8.53
C ILE A 105 -14.45 15.34 8.93
N SER A 106 -14.16 16.40 9.69
CA SER A 106 -12.79 16.65 10.18
C SER A 106 -12.27 15.55 11.11
N TYR A 107 -13.15 14.91 11.88
CA TYR A 107 -12.77 13.82 12.78
C TYR A 107 -12.50 12.49 12.05
N LEU A 108 -13.20 12.25 10.94
CA LEU A 108 -13.04 11.05 10.10
C LEU A 108 -12.18 11.31 8.86
N GLU A 109 -11.54 12.46 8.76
CA GLU A 109 -10.86 12.91 7.55
C GLU A 109 -9.82 11.89 7.08
N ASN A 110 -8.87 11.52 7.95
CA ASN A 110 -7.84 10.53 7.64
C ASN A 110 -8.46 9.18 7.24
N ALA A 111 -9.54 8.76 7.91
CA ALA A 111 -10.26 7.53 7.61
C ALA A 111 -10.91 7.56 6.22
N LEU A 112 -11.37 8.73 5.77
CA LEU A 112 -12.02 8.91 4.47
C LEU A 112 -11.01 9.14 3.34
N ALA A 113 -10.07 10.08 3.55
CA ALA A 113 -9.12 10.53 2.54
C ALA A 113 -8.14 9.42 2.16
N ALA A 114 -7.50 8.79 3.15
CA ALA A 114 -6.46 7.78 2.92
C ALA A 114 -6.92 6.65 1.97
N PRO A 115 -8.03 5.93 2.21
CA PRO A 115 -8.45 4.88 1.28
C PRO A 115 -8.89 5.42 -0.09
N LEU A 116 -9.54 6.59 -0.14
CA LEU A 116 -10.04 7.17 -1.40
C LEU A 116 -8.94 7.74 -2.28
N VAL A 117 -7.80 8.13 -1.70
CA VAL A 117 -6.66 8.70 -2.42
C VAL A 117 -5.62 7.62 -2.70
N GLU A 118 -5.19 6.92 -1.66
CA GLU A 118 -4.00 6.08 -1.76
C GLU A 118 -4.27 4.79 -2.53
N GLU A 119 -5.43 4.14 -2.35
CA GLU A 119 -5.71 2.88 -3.05
C GLU A 119 -5.76 3.08 -4.58
N PRO A 120 -6.41 4.13 -5.13
CA PRO A 120 -6.30 4.46 -6.55
C PRO A 120 -4.87 4.76 -7.02
N LEU A 121 -4.07 5.48 -6.22
CA LEU A 121 -2.69 5.81 -6.60
C LEU A 121 -1.77 4.57 -6.57
N LYS A 122 -1.95 3.68 -5.60
CA LYS A 122 -1.27 2.36 -5.57
C LYS A 122 -1.69 1.48 -6.74
N LEU A 123 -2.96 1.52 -7.15
CA LEU A 123 -3.41 0.84 -8.37
C LEU A 123 -2.76 1.40 -9.64
N LEU A 124 -2.42 2.69 -9.69
CA LEU A 124 -1.69 3.26 -10.82
C LEU A 124 -0.31 2.60 -10.98
N ALA A 125 0.39 2.31 -9.88
CA ALA A 125 1.64 1.54 -9.92
C ALA A 125 1.43 0.13 -10.51
N VAL A 126 0.36 -0.55 -10.11
CA VAL A 126 -0.02 -1.85 -10.68
C VAL A 126 -0.37 -1.74 -12.16
N ALA A 127 -1.07 -0.67 -12.57
CA ALA A 127 -1.42 -0.43 -13.96
C ALA A 127 -0.18 -0.22 -14.84
N PHE A 128 0.82 0.54 -14.37
CA PHE A 128 2.12 0.65 -15.03
C PHE A 128 2.80 -0.71 -15.17
N ALA A 129 2.82 -1.52 -14.10
CA ALA A 129 3.43 -2.84 -14.11
C ALA A 129 2.80 -3.76 -15.17
N VAL A 130 1.47 -3.86 -15.18
CA VAL A 130 0.73 -4.71 -16.13
C VAL A 130 0.86 -4.19 -17.57
N TYR A 131 0.81 -2.88 -17.78
CA TYR A 131 0.91 -2.30 -19.12
C TYR A 131 2.32 -2.47 -19.72
N LEU A 132 3.37 -2.22 -18.93
CA LEU A 132 4.75 -2.32 -19.40
C LEU A 132 5.21 -3.78 -19.52
N VAL A 133 4.78 -4.64 -18.60
CA VAL A 133 5.13 -6.07 -18.53
C VAL A 133 3.87 -6.89 -18.22
N PRO A 134 3.16 -7.39 -19.25
CA PRO A 134 1.87 -8.06 -19.06
C PRO A 134 1.91 -9.28 -18.14
N VAL A 135 0.91 -9.37 -17.27
CA VAL A 135 0.65 -10.50 -16.37
C VAL A 135 -0.76 -11.03 -16.66
N LYS A 136 -0.91 -12.36 -16.72
CA LYS A 136 -2.18 -13.02 -17.09
C LYS A 136 -2.87 -13.73 -15.92
N LYS A 137 -2.08 -14.36 -15.05
CA LYS A 137 -2.59 -15.17 -13.93
C LYS A 137 -3.09 -14.27 -12.80
N LEU A 138 -4.22 -14.63 -12.19
CA LEU A 138 -4.82 -13.87 -11.09
C LEU A 138 -3.91 -13.84 -9.85
N LYS A 139 -3.19 -14.94 -9.56
CA LYS A 139 -2.14 -14.93 -8.53
C LYS A 139 -1.02 -13.93 -8.84
N GLY A 140 -0.74 -13.70 -10.13
CA GLY A 140 0.19 -12.67 -10.57
C GLY A 140 -0.33 -11.26 -10.30
N PHE A 141 -1.60 -10.98 -10.62
CA PHE A 141 -2.24 -9.71 -10.25
C PHE A 141 -2.24 -9.48 -8.73
N LEU A 142 -2.60 -10.50 -7.96
CA LEU A 142 -2.53 -10.45 -6.49
C LEU A 142 -1.12 -10.07 -6.03
N LEU A 143 -0.08 -10.73 -6.58
CA LEU A 143 1.32 -10.44 -6.23
C LEU A 143 1.79 -9.04 -6.66
N LEU A 144 1.29 -8.51 -7.78
CA LEU A 144 1.56 -7.12 -8.18
C LEU A 144 0.97 -6.14 -7.16
N GLY A 145 -0.26 -6.38 -6.69
CA GLY A 145 -0.88 -5.56 -5.64
C GLY A 145 -0.11 -5.63 -4.32
N ILE A 146 0.30 -6.83 -3.88
CA ILE A 146 1.17 -7.00 -2.70
C ILE A 146 2.45 -6.17 -2.87
N THR A 147 3.10 -6.29 -4.02
CA THR A 147 4.38 -5.63 -4.29
C THR A 147 4.27 -4.11 -4.33
N ALA A 148 3.24 -3.58 -4.97
CA ALA A 148 2.97 -2.14 -5.01
C ALA A 148 2.64 -1.59 -3.62
N GLY A 149 1.80 -2.30 -2.85
CA GLY A 149 1.45 -1.88 -1.49
C GLY A 149 2.62 -1.98 -0.51
N ILE A 150 3.53 -2.96 -0.64
CA ILE A 150 4.79 -2.97 0.11
C ILE A 150 5.65 -1.76 -0.26
N GLY A 151 5.77 -1.43 -1.55
CA GLY A 151 6.51 -0.24 -1.97
C GLY A 151 5.96 1.03 -1.34
N PHE A 152 4.63 1.21 -1.35
CA PHE A 152 3.98 2.34 -0.70
C PHE A 152 4.24 2.35 0.81
N GLN A 153 4.05 1.22 1.48
CA GLN A 153 4.24 1.12 2.93
C GLN A 153 5.66 1.51 3.35
N ILE A 154 6.67 1.14 2.56
CA ILE A 154 8.05 1.54 2.83
C ILE A 154 8.19 3.05 2.76
N SER A 155 7.74 3.69 1.67
CA SER A 155 7.79 5.15 1.54
C SER A 155 7.05 5.86 2.68
N GLU A 156 5.87 5.36 3.03
CA GLU A 156 5.08 5.91 4.13
C GLU A 156 5.80 5.77 5.48
N ASP A 157 6.37 4.59 5.78
CA ASP A 157 7.12 4.37 7.02
C ASP A 157 8.28 5.36 7.17
N PHE A 158 9.01 5.67 6.08
CA PHE A 158 10.06 6.68 6.11
C PHE A 158 9.52 8.10 6.33
N SER A 159 8.36 8.42 5.76
CA SER A 159 7.68 9.69 6.03
C SER A 159 7.27 9.83 7.49
N TYR A 160 6.76 8.76 8.11
CA TYR A 160 6.45 8.75 9.55
C TYR A 160 7.70 8.85 10.42
N ILE A 161 8.79 8.16 10.08
CA ILE A 161 10.07 8.30 10.80
C ILE A 161 10.50 9.78 10.84
N LEU A 162 10.36 10.50 9.71
CA LEU A 162 10.68 11.92 9.64
C LEU A 162 9.69 12.79 10.42
N SER A 163 8.40 12.49 10.35
CA SER A 163 7.35 13.21 11.09
C SER A 163 7.48 13.05 12.61
N ASP A 164 7.92 11.87 13.06
CA ASP A 164 8.09 11.52 14.47
C ASP A 164 9.45 11.96 15.03
N LEU A 165 10.39 12.34 14.17
CA LEU A 165 11.74 12.74 14.57
C LEU A 165 11.79 13.93 15.56
N PRO A 166 10.97 15.00 15.38
CA PRO A 166 10.95 16.13 16.31
C PRO A 166 10.53 15.76 17.74
N GLU A 167 9.74 14.71 17.90
CA GLU A 167 9.28 14.21 19.21
C GLU A 167 10.38 13.40 19.95
N GLY A 168 11.51 13.14 19.27
CA GLY A 168 12.71 12.56 19.86
C GLY A 168 12.78 11.04 19.81
N PHE A 169 13.94 10.52 20.25
CA PHE A 169 14.34 9.11 20.08
C PHE A 169 13.26 8.10 20.47
N SER A 170 12.71 8.21 21.69
CA SER A 170 11.76 7.20 22.19
C SER A 170 10.47 7.18 21.38
N PHE A 171 9.99 8.34 20.95
CA PHE A 171 8.77 8.44 20.16
C PHE A 171 8.99 7.88 18.75
N THR A 172 10.05 8.31 18.05
CA THR A 172 10.38 7.81 16.71
C THR A 172 10.59 6.29 16.68
N ILE A 173 11.32 5.75 17.67
CA ILE A 173 11.58 4.31 17.75
C ILE A 173 10.31 3.52 18.09
N SER A 174 9.48 4.02 19.02
CA SER A 174 8.20 3.38 19.32
C SER A 174 7.26 3.42 18.13
N GLY A 175 7.26 4.53 17.37
CA GLY A 175 6.49 4.72 16.14
C GLY A 175 6.83 3.65 15.11
N ILE A 176 8.10 3.51 14.73
CA ILE A 176 8.49 2.49 13.73
C ILE A 176 8.25 1.06 14.20
N LEU A 177 8.44 0.76 15.50
CA LEU A 177 8.08 -0.55 16.06
C LEU A 177 6.58 -0.82 15.97
N GLY A 178 5.75 0.17 16.31
CA GLY A 178 4.31 0.11 16.13
C GLY A 178 3.93 -0.18 14.68
N ARG A 179 4.55 0.51 13.73
CA ARG A 179 4.33 0.30 12.29
C ARG A 179 4.77 -1.09 11.80
N ILE A 180 5.87 -1.62 12.31
CA ILE A 180 6.30 -3.00 12.03
C ILE A 180 5.24 -4.01 12.51
N THR A 181 4.72 -3.83 13.73
CA THR A 181 3.69 -4.74 14.28
C THR A 181 2.35 -4.61 13.55
N GLY A 182 1.95 -3.38 13.18
CA GLY A 182 0.76 -3.11 12.37
C GLY A 182 0.87 -3.57 10.92
N GLY A 183 2.10 -3.71 10.39
CA GLY A 183 2.40 -4.12 9.02
C GLY A 183 1.93 -5.52 8.63
N VAL A 184 1.43 -6.31 9.57
CA VAL A 184 0.85 -7.64 9.30
C VAL A 184 -0.41 -7.55 8.42
N ALA A 185 -1.24 -6.52 8.62
CA ALA A 185 -2.45 -6.28 7.83
C ALA A 185 -2.57 -4.80 7.48
N SER A 186 -1.88 -4.41 6.42
CA SER A 186 -1.64 -3.01 6.04
C SER A 186 -1.75 -2.83 4.52
N HIS A 187 -1.10 -1.80 3.97
CA HIS A 187 -1.19 -1.42 2.56
C HIS A 187 -0.94 -2.53 1.55
N TRP A 188 0.00 -3.46 1.80
CA TRP A 188 0.25 -4.59 0.89
C TRP A 188 -0.99 -5.46 0.71
N LEU A 189 -1.76 -5.64 1.78
CA LEU A 189 -2.98 -6.44 1.80
C LEU A 189 -4.12 -5.70 1.13
N TYR A 190 -4.33 -4.43 1.49
CA TYR A 190 -5.39 -3.61 0.91
C TYR A 190 -5.20 -3.45 -0.60
N THR A 191 -3.98 -3.13 -1.04
CA THR A 191 -3.65 -3.00 -2.47
C THR A 191 -3.83 -4.33 -3.21
N ALA A 192 -3.49 -5.46 -2.58
CA ALA A 192 -3.71 -6.77 -3.17
C ALA A 192 -5.20 -7.08 -3.36
N LEU A 193 -6.04 -6.78 -2.36
CA LEU A 193 -7.49 -6.93 -2.42
C LEU A 193 -8.12 -6.01 -3.49
N THR A 194 -7.70 -4.75 -3.54
CA THR A 194 -8.14 -3.79 -4.56
C THR A 194 -7.78 -4.29 -5.96
N THR A 195 -6.53 -4.76 -6.14
CA THR A 195 -6.01 -5.25 -7.43
C THR A 195 -6.75 -6.50 -7.91
N ILE A 196 -6.88 -7.52 -7.05
CA ILE A 196 -7.57 -8.77 -7.43
C ILE A 196 -9.07 -8.53 -7.60
N GLY A 197 -9.67 -7.65 -6.79
CA GLY A 197 -11.07 -7.26 -6.90
C GLY A 197 -11.39 -6.68 -8.27
N LEU A 198 -10.60 -5.70 -8.72
CA LEU A 198 -10.72 -5.14 -10.07
C LEU A 198 -10.46 -6.17 -11.17
N ALA A 199 -9.41 -6.99 -11.04
CA ALA A 199 -9.09 -8.02 -12.04
C ALA A 199 -10.26 -9.01 -12.23
N LEU A 200 -10.91 -9.43 -11.13
CA LEU A 200 -12.09 -10.28 -11.17
C LEU A 200 -13.30 -9.58 -11.78
N MET A 201 -13.57 -8.33 -11.38
CA MET A 201 -14.70 -7.57 -11.92
C MET A 201 -14.54 -7.36 -13.43
N PHE A 202 -13.35 -6.98 -13.91
CA PHE A 202 -13.11 -6.79 -15.35
C PHE A 202 -13.19 -8.10 -16.12
N ARG A 203 -12.54 -9.17 -15.64
CA ARG A 203 -12.50 -10.46 -16.34
C ARG A 203 -13.86 -11.13 -16.43
N PHE A 204 -14.70 -10.99 -15.39
CA PHE A 204 -15.95 -11.74 -15.28
C PHE A 204 -17.22 -10.88 -15.41
N ALA A 205 -17.11 -9.61 -15.79
CA ALA A 205 -18.22 -8.66 -15.93
C ALA A 205 -19.42 -9.23 -16.72
N LYS A 206 -19.16 -10.02 -17.77
CA LYS A 206 -20.18 -10.54 -18.69
C LYS A 206 -20.39 -12.06 -18.63
N ALA A 207 -19.56 -12.78 -17.88
CA ALA A 207 -19.51 -14.24 -17.98
C ALA A 207 -19.92 -14.95 -16.69
N GLN A 208 -19.28 -14.62 -15.56
CA GLN A 208 -19.47 -15.36 -14.31
C GLN A 208 -19.78 -14.43 -13.15
N LYS A 209 -21.09 -14.19 -12.91
CA LYS A 209 -21.58 -13.25 -11.89
C LYS A 209 -21.05 -13.55 -10.48
N ALA A 210 -20.79 -14.82 -10.15
CA ALA A 210 -20.23 -15.21 -8.85
C ALA A 210 -18.83 -14.62 -8.63
N TYR A 211 -17.93 -14.73 -9.62
CA TYR A 211 -16.58 -14.15 -9.52
C TYR A 211 -16.58 -12.63 -9.65
N PHE A 212 -17.52 -12.05 -10.40
CA PHE A 212 -17.73 -10.60 -10.37
C PHE A 212 -18.09 -10.11 -8.97
N LYS A 213 -19.06 -10.75 -8.30
CA LYS A 213 -19.47 -10.41 -6.93
C LYS A 213 -18.34 -10.60 -5.92
N ALA A 214 -17.56 -11.68 -6.06
CA ALA A 214 -16.35 -11.87 -5.25
C ALA A 214 -15.34 -10.74 -5.47
N GLY A 215 -15.16 -10.31 -6.72
CA GLY A 215 -14.32 -9.16 -7.07
C GLY A 215 -14.78 -7.86 -6.40
N LEU A 216 -16.09 -7.56 -6.48
CA LEU A 216 -16.68 -6.40 -5.80
C LEU A 216 -16.48 -6.47 -4.28
N PHE A 217 -16.67 -7.65 -3.69
CA PHE A 217 -16.45 -7.85 -2.26
C PHE A 217 -15.00 -7.57 -1.85
N TYR A 218 -14.01 -8.14 -2.55
CA TYR A 218 -12.59 -7.89 -2.23
C TYR A 218 -12.21 -6.42 -2.43
N PHE A 219 -12.68 -5.81 -3.52
CA PHE A 219 -12.46 -4.40 -3.78
C PHE A 219 -12.99 -3.53 -2.65
N LEU A 220 -14.28 -3.66 -2.29
CA LEU A 220 -14.89 -2.86 -1.22
C LEU A 220 -14.26 -3.15 0.15
N SER A 221 -13.89 -4.40 0.41
CA SER A 221 -13.24 -4.78 1.67
C SER A 221 -11.92 -4.03 1.88
N ALA A 222 -11.14 -3.79 0.82
CA ALA A 222 -9.90 -3.03 0.93
C ALA A 222 -10.15 -1.60 1.46
N PHE A 223 -11.12 -0.88 0.88
CA PHE A 223 -11.47 0.48 1.31
C PHE A 223 -12.03 0.49 2.73
N VAL A 224 -12.88 -0.49 3.09
CA VAL A 224 -13.45 -0.59 4.45
C VAL A 224 -12.36 -0.89 5.47
N LEU A 225 -11.47 -1.84 5.21
CA LEU A 225 -10.40 -2.19 6.14
C LEU A 225 -9.43 -1.01 6.34
N HIS A 226 -9.08 -0.32 5.25
CA HIS A 226 -8.22 0.85 5.29
C HIS A 226 -8.90 2.03 6.00
N PHE A 227 -10.19 2.29 5.74
CA PHE A 227 -10.99 3.25 6.51
C PHE A 227 -10.95 2.94 8.00
N LEU A 228 -11.20 1.68 8.39
CA LEU A 228 -11.20 1.29 9.80
C LEU A 228 -9.83 1.47 10.44
N TRP A 229 -8.74 1.17 9.73
CA TRP A 229 -7.37 1.35 10.20
C TRP A 229 -7.07 2.81 10.54
N ASN A 230 -7.45 3.73 9.65
CA ASN A 230 -7.27 5.16 9.80
C ASN A 230 -8.37 5.83 10.64
N SER A 231 -9.34 5.07 11.13
CA SER A 231 -10.40 5.57 11.99
C SER A 231 -9.94 5.66 13.45
N PRO A 232 -10.59 6.51 14.27
CA PRO A 232 -10.30 6.62 15.70
C PRO A 232 -10.49 5.33 16.51
N LEU A 233 -11.07 4.28 15.91
CA LEU A 233 -11.22 2.97 16.54
C LEU A 233 -9.87 2.37 16.94
N THR A 234 -8.82 2.58 16.15
CA THR A 234 -7.50 2.01 16.41
C THR A 234 -6.77 2.71 17.57
N SER A 235 -7.25 3.88 17.98
CA SER A 235 -6.74 4.65 19.11
C SER A 235 -7.46 4.37 20.44
N ILE A 236 -8.47 3.49 20.45
CA ILE A 236 -9.18 3.14 21.67
C ILE A 236 -8.30 2.23 22.54
N GLU A 237 -7.92 2.73 23.70
CA GLU A 237 -7.13 1.99 24.70
C GLU A 237 -8.04 1.21 25.64
N THR A 238 -7.75 -0.08 25.80
CA THR A 238 -8.45 -1.01 26.70
C THR A 238 -7.44 -1.94 27.36
N ASP A 239 -7.75 -2.46 28.56
CA ASP A 239 -6.87 -3.39 29.30
C ASP A 239 -6.46 -4.62 28.48
N ILE A 240 -7.36 -5.07 27.60
CA ILE A 240 -7.10 -6.12 26.61
C ILE A 240 -7.24 -5.49 25.22
N PRO A 241 -6.19 -5.45 24.38
CA PRO A 241 -6.30 -4.89 23.04
C PRO A 241 -7.08 -5.84 22.13
N VAL A 242 -8.36 -5.55 21.86
CA VAL A 242 -9.22 -6.41 21.03
C VAL A 242 -9.39 -5.88 19.61
N ILE A 243 -9.45 -4.55 19.44
CA ILE A 243 -9.86 -3.91 18.18
C ILE A 243 -8.87 -4.20 17.06
N VAL A 244 -7.60 -3.81 17.24
CA VAL A 244 -6.55 -4.01 16.23
C VAL A 244 -6.36 -5.51 15.90
N PRO A 245 -6.22 -6.43 16.87
CA PRO A 245 -6.11 -7.86 16.56
C PRO A 245 -7.32 -8.44 15.82
N ALA A 246 -8.54 -8.04 16.18
CA ALA A 246 -9.75 -8.48 15.48
C ALA A 246 -9.76 -7.98 14.03
N MET A 247 -9.42 -6.71 13.81
CA MET A 247 -9.30 -6.13 12.46
C MET A 247 -8.23 -6.84 11.63
N THR A 248 -7.04 -7.09 12.21
CA THR A 248 -5.96 -7.85 11.57
C THR A 248 -6.43 -9.25 11.17
N ALA A 249 -7.13 -9.97 12.07
CA ALA A 249 -7.65 -11.30 11.79
C ALA A 249 -8.66 -11.30 10.63
N VAL A 250 -9.58 -10.33 10.60
CA VAL A 250 -10.55 -10.16 9.51
C VAL A 250 -9.84 -9.85 8.19
N ALA A 251 -8.87 -8.92 8.19
CA ALA A 251 -8.12 -8.55 7.00
C ALA A 251 -7.37 -9.74 6.41
N VAL A 252 -6.61 -10.48 7.24
CA VAL A 252 -5.86 -11.67 6.83
C VAL A 252 -6.79 -12.77 6.33
N PHE A 253 -7.95 -12.97 6.96
CA PHE A 253 -8.94 -13.94 6.50
C PHE A 253 -9.51 -13.58 5.12
N ILE A 254 -9.87 -12.31 4.89
CA ILE A 254 -10.35 -11.84 3.58
C ILE A 254 -9.26 -12.01 2.52
N PHE A 255 -8.01 -11.67 2.84
CA PHE A 255 -6.87 -11.88 1.94
C PHE A 255 -6.66 -13.36 1.59
N TYR A 256 -6.76 -14.25 2.58
CA TYR A 256 -6.69 -15.69 2.35
C TYR A 256 -7.79 -16.17 1.39
N GLN A 257 -9.01 -15.67 1.54
CA GLN A 257 -10.13 -15.99 0.65
C GLN A 257 -9.90 -15.47 -0.78
N ALA A 258 -9.34 -14.27 -0.92
CA ALA A 258 -8.93 -13.73 -2.21
C ALA A 258 -7.84 -14.59 -2.87
N TYR A 259 -6.82 -15.01 -2.11
CA TYR A 259 -5.80 -15.95 -2.58
C TYR A 259 -6.41 -17.28 -3.04
N ARG A 260 -7.32 -17.88 -2.25
CA ARG A 260 -7.99 -19.14 -2.64
C ARG A 260 -8.79 -18.98 -3.93
N THR A 261 -9.49 -17.85 -4.08
CA THR A 261 -10.27 -17.54 -5.29
C THR A 261 -9.35 -17.45 -6.51
N ALA A 262 -8.27 -16.66 -6.41
CA ALA A 262 -7.27 -16.54 -7.47
C ALA A 262 -6.61 -17.89 -7.82
N HIS A 263 -6.28 -18.68 -6.78
CA HIS A 263 -5.67 -20.00 -6.95
C HIS A 263 -6.58 -20.97 -7.70
N LYS A 264 -7.86 -21.05 -7.31
CA LYS A 264 -8.85 -21.93 -7.94
C LYS A 264 -9.01 -21.59 -9.42
N ILE A 265 -9.23 -20.31 -9.74
CA ILE A 265 -9.44 -19.87 -11.13
C ILE A 265 -8.20 -20.10 -11.99
N ASP A 266 -7.00 -19.86 -11.45
CA ASP A 266 -5.74 -20.14 -12.16
C ASP A 266 -5.45 -21.64 -12.34
N GLN A 267 -6.06 -22.54 -11.55
CA GLN A 267 -5.93 -23.99 -11.72
C GLN A 267 -6.94 -24.55 -12.72
N GLU A 268 -8.15 -24.03 -12.72
CA GLU A 268 -9.22 -24.46 -13.61
C GLU A 268 -9.03 -23.97 -15.05
N ASP A 269 -7.96 -23.19 -15.32
CA ASP A 269 -7.68 -22.54 -16.61
C ASP A 269 -8.94 -21.95 -17.23
N LEU A 270 -9.77 -21.29 -16.40
CA LEU A 270 -10.95 -20.55 -16.83
C LEU A 270 -10.51 -19.27 -17.57
N SER A 271 -9.67 -19.41 -18.60
CA SER A 271 -9.42 -18.40 -19.61
C SER A 271 -10.69 -18.31 -20.46
N ILE A 272 -11.44 -17.23 -20.23
CA ILE A 272 -12.42 -16.73 -21.19
C ILE A 272 -11.65 -15.85 -22.17
#